data_AF-A0A2G8KH68-F1
#
_entry.id   AF-A0A2G8KH68-F1
#
_cell.length_a   1.000
_cell.length_b   1.000
_cell.length_c   1.000
_cell.angle_alpha   90.00
_cell.angle_beta   90.00
_cell.angle_gamma   90.00
#
_symmetry.space_group_name_H-M   'P 1'
#
loop_
_entity.id
_entity.type
_entity.pdbx_description
1 polymer ?
#
loop_
_entity_poly.entity_id
_entity_poly.type
_entity_poly.pdbx_seq_one_letter_code
_entity_poly.pdbx_strand_id
1 'polypeptide(L)'
;MTLDRSSSYAPVQTEDRAVTVEPDNTPESVDLETVEKALKEHYCTAGELKFYTECSCVIKRGHDEHTSSSDDIIEEQFLKSNKRVVIIGEEGFGKTYLLQYVLQQWVTGIILNDAILIYIKLDGLSRNSCILEEVVKSTKGKIQSIKALSSALQEKDALVLLDGVQNLALENNPQTSNMQNSNPLTVESLLK
;
A
#
# COMPACT_ATOMS: atom_id res chain seq x y z
N MET A 1 -87.21 -34.46 -22.43
CA MET A 1 -86.19 -33.80 -23.29
C MET A 1 -85.64 -32.63 -22.48
N THR A 2 -84.53 -32.84 -21.76
CA THR A 2 -83.17 -32.30 -22.05
C THR A 2 -83.10 -30.76 -21.86
N LEU A 3 -82.17 -30.14 -21.12
CA LEU A 3 -80.87 -30.54 -20.60
C LEU A 3 -80.45 -29.62 -19.42
N ASP A 4 -79.72 -30.23 -18.50
CA ASP A 4 -78.88 -29.65 -17.45
C ASP A 4 -77.81 -28.68 -18.01
N ARG A 5 -77.48 -27.62 -17.27
CA ARG A 5 -76.26 -26.81 -17.51
C ARG A 5 -75.68 -26.31 -16.19
N SER A 6 -74.87 -27.18 -15.59
CA SER A 6 -73.89 -26.83 -14.56
C SER A 6 -72.75 -26.01 -15.17
N SER A 7 -72.48 -24.83 -14.61
CA SER A 7 -71.36 -23.96 -14.99
C SER A 7 -70.24 -24.10 -13.95
N SER A 8 -69.15 -24.78 -14.30
CA SER A 8 -67.93 -24.84 -13.50
C SER A 8 -67.04 -23.63 -13.79
N TYR A 9 -66.73 -22.83 -12.77
CA TYR A 9 -65.65 -21.86 -12.82
C TYR A 9 -64.34 -22.54 -12.39
N ALA A 10 -63.31 -22.48 -13.22
CA ALA A 10 -61.94 -22.82 -12.86
C ALA A 10 -61.16 -21.52 -12.54
N PRO A 11 -60.29 -21.51 -11.51
CA PRO A 11 -59.47 -20.35 -11.21
C PRO A 11 -58.19 -20.31 -12.06
N VAL A 12 -57.86 -19.11 -12.53
CA VAL A 12 -56.61 -18.77 -13.22
C VAL A 12 -55.45 -18.81 -12.22
N GLN A 13 -54.45 -19.64 -12.49
CA GLN A 13 -53.18 -19.64 -11.76
C GLN A 13 -52.28 -18.54 -12.33
N THR A 14 -51.95 -17.55 -11.51
CA THR A 14 -50.95 -16.53 -11.82
C THR A 14 -49.58 -17.09 -11.41
N GLU A 15 -48.72 -17.39 -12.38
CA GLU A 15 -47.32 -17.77 -12.11
C GLU A 15 -46.51 -16.52 -11.76
N ASP A 16 -46.21 -16.34 -10.47
CA ASP A 16 -45.18 -15.45 -9.97
C ASP A 16 -43.81 -15.97 -10.43
N ARG A 17 -43.30 -15.43 -11.54
CA ARG A 17 -41.91 -15.60 -11.95
C ARG A 17 -41.03 -14.70 -11.06
N ALA A 18 -40.53 -15.27 -9.98
CA ALA A 18 -39.43 -14.69 -9.21
C ALA A 18 -38.21 -14.55 -10.13
N VAL A 19 -37.89 -13.31 -10.51
CA VAL A 19 -36.62 -12.98 -11.17
C VAL A 19 -35.54 -13.11 -10.12
N THR A 20 -34.82 -14.23 -10.14
CA THR A 20 -33.59 -14.40 -9.38
C THR A 20 -32.54 -13.49 -10.00
N VAL A 21 -32.36 -12.30 -9.41
CA VAL A 21 -31.21 -11.45 -9.69
C VAL A 21 -30.00 -12.16 -9.12
N GLU A 22 -29.22 -12.82 -9.98
CA GLU A 22 -27.91 -13.32 -9.58
C GLU A 22 -27.05 -12.12 -9.14
N PRO A 23 -26.37 -12.19 -8.00
CA PRO A 23 -25.43 -11.15 -7.62
C PRO A 23 -24.33 -11.11 -8.68
N ASP A 24 -24.21 -9.96 -9.33
CA ASP A 24 -23.11 -9.62 -10.22
C ASP A 24 -21.81 -9.71 -9.43
N ASN A 25 -21.20 -10.89 -9.47
CA ASN A 25 -19.90 -11.19 -8.88
C ASN A 25 -18.79 -10.86 -9.89
N THR A 26 -18.93 -9.77 -10.66
CA THR A 26 -17.79 -9.25 -11.38
C THR A 26 -16.78 -8.78 -10.32
N PRO A 27 -15.59 -9.40 -10.19
CA PRO A 27 -14.58 -8.88 -9.30
C PRO A 27 -14.29 -7.47 -9.79
N GLU A 28 -14.57 -6.47 -8.95
CA GLU A 28 -14.15 -5.09 -9.14
C GLU A 28 -12.63 -5.15 -9.34
N SER A 29 -12.20 -5.17 -10.60
CA SER A 29 -10.80 -5.17 -10.98
C SER A 29 -10.31 -3.78 -10.64
N VAL A 30 -9.78 -3.65 -9.43
CA VAL A 30 -9.16 -2.40 -9.00
C VAL A 30 -8.01 -2.15 -9.95
N ASP A 31 -8.15 -1.08 -10.71
CA ASP A 31 -7.18 -0.65 -11.68
C ASP A 31 -5.90 -0.19 -10.98
N LEU A 32 -4.76 -0.79 -11.34
CA LEU A 32 -3.42 -0.46 -10.88
C LEU A 32 -3.13 1.04 -10.98
N GLU A 33 -3.58 1.68 -12.08
CA GLU A 33 -3.40 3.11 -12.28
C GLU A 33 -4.13 3.93 -11.21
N THR A 34 -5.29 3.46 -10.74
CA THR A 34 -6.07 4.11 -9.68
C THR A 34 -5.33 4.08 -8.35
N VAL A 35 -4.70 2.96 -7.99
CA VAL A 35 -3.90 2.84 -6.75
C VAL A 35 -2.66 3.72 -6.82
N GLU A 36 -1.92 3.68 -7.93
CA GLU A 36 -0.72 4.50 -8.10
C GLU A 36 -1.04 6.00 -8.05
N LYS A 37 -2.11 6.40 -8.74
CA LYS A 37 -2.60 7.78 -8.72
C LYS A 37 -3.00 8.20 -7.30
N ALA A 38 -3.73 7.37 -6.58
CA ALA A 38 -4.14 7.66 -5.20
C ALA A 38 -2.93 7.89 -4.28
N LEU A 39 -1.90 7.07 -4.41
CA LEU A 39 -0.63 7.22 -3.69
C LEU A 39 0.09 8.52 -4.08
N LYS A 40 0.27 8.77 -5.38
CA LYS A 40 0.92 9.99 -5.88
C LYS A 40 0.21 11.25 -5.39
N GLU A 41 -1.12 11.29 -5.45
CA GLU A 41 -1.89 12.43 -4.95
C GLU A 41 -1.79 12.59 -3.43
N HIS A 42 -1.80 11.48 -2.67
CA HIS A 42 -1.61 11.53 -1.22
C HIS A 42 -0.25 12.16 -0.88
N TYR A 43 0.80 11.77 -1.58
CA TYR A 43 2.15 12.25 -1.34
C TYR A 43 2.44 13.64 -1.92
N CYS A 44 1.79 14.04 -3.02
CA CYS A 44 1.87 15.41 -3.56
C CYS A 44 1.49 16.47 -2.51
N THR A 45 0.48 16.17 -1.68
CA THR A 45 -0.01 17.12 -0.68
C THR A 45 0.87 17.23 0.56
N ALA A 46 1.88 16.35 0.71
CA ALA A 46 2.70 16.25 1.91
C ALA A 46 3.81 17.32 2.03
N GLY A 47 3.95 18.20 1.03
CA GLY A 47 4.82 19.38 1.07
C GLY A 47 5.77 19.45 -0.12
N GLU A 48 5.83 20.61 -0.77
CA GLU A 48 6.86 20.90 -1.77
C GLU A 48 8.21 21.04 -1.06
N LEU A 49 9.12 20.09 -1.30
CA LEU A 49 10.53 20.31 -1.00
C LEU A 49 11.04 21.38 -1.97
N LYS A 50 11.39 22.54 -1.44
CA LYS A 50 11.82 23.67 -2.27
C LYS A 50 13.30 23.60 -2.66
N PHE A 51 14.13 22.90 -1.88
CA PHE A 51 15.58 22.83 -2.12
C PHE A 51 16.16 21.52 -1.60
N TYR A 52 16.74 20.69 -2.46
CA TYR A 52 17.53 19.53 -2.03
C TYR A 52 19.00 19.81 -2.23
N THR A 53 19.79 19.53 -1.20
CA THR A 53 21.24 19.60 -1.25
C THR A 53 21.76 18.18 -1.09
N GLU A 54 22.66 17.79 -1.99
CA GLU A 54 23.37 16.53 -1.92
C GLU A 54 24.03 16.33 -0.55
N CYS A 55 23.94 15.12 -0.01
CA CYS A 55 24.57 14.76 1.25
C CYS A 55 25.29 13.41 1.14
N SER A 56 26.36 13.26 1.93
CA SER A 56 27.13 12.03 1.99
C SER A 56 26.47 11.05 2.96
N CYS A 57 25.86 9.99 2.47
CA CYS A 57 25.13 9.03 3.28
C CYS A 57 25.96 7.78 3.57
N VAL A 58 25.92 7.30 4.81
CA VAL A 58 26.47 5.97 5.14
C VAL A 58 25.40 4.92 4.86
N ILE A 59 25.74 3.97 4.00
CA ILE A 59 24.86 2.92 3.52
C ILE A 59 25.34 1.58 4.04
N LYS A 60 24.43 0.85 4.67
CA LYS A 60 24.68 -0.53 5.10
C LYS A 60 23.89 -1.53 4.26
N ARG A 61 24.61 -2.50 3.68
CA ARG A 61 24.08 -3.64 2.90
C ARG A 61 24.55 -4.95 3.54
N GLY A 62 23.77 -5.49 4.46
CA GLY A 62 24.19 -6.66 5.24
C GLY A 62 25.40 -6.34 6.14
N HIS A 63 26.55 -6.94 5.84
CA HIS A 63 27.81 -6.68 6.56
C HIS A 63 28.67 -5.59 5.90
N ASP A 64 28.34 -5.17 4.68
CA ASP A 64 29.09 -4.15 3.96
C ASP A 64 28.58 -2.75 4.32
N GLU A 65 29.52 -1.87 4.67
CA GLU A 65 29.26 -0.46 4.94
C GLU A 65 30.10 0.37 3.97
N HIS A 66 29.44 1.28 3.26
CA HIS A 66 30.12 2.23 2.38
C HIS A 66 29.45 3.59 2.45
N THR A 67 30.23 4.62 2.18
CA THR A 67 29.72 5.98 2.02
C THR A 67 29.38 6.19 0.55
N SER A 68 28.19 6.71 0.25
CA SER A 68 27.79 7.11 -1.10
C SER A 68 27.19 8.51 -1.07
N SER A 69 27.22 9.20 -2.20
CA SER A 69 26.42 10.41 -2.33
C SER A 69 24.93 10.06 -2.32
N SER A 70 24.13 11.01 -1.90
CA SER A 70 22.68 10.90 -1.97
C SER A 70 22.17 10.86 -3.41
N ASP A 71 22.94 11.42 -4.36
CA ASP A 71 22.65 11.33 -5.80
C ASP A 71 22.86 9.90 -6.33
N ASP A 72 23.88 9.18 -5.87
CA ASP A 72 24.05 7.76 -6.20
C ASP A 72 22.92 6.88 -5.64
N ILE A 73 22.39 7.25 -4.45
CA ILE A 73 21.32 6.49 -3.79
C ILE A 73 19.99 6.60 -4.53
N ILE A 74 19.68 7.81 -5.05
CA ILE A 74 18.42 8.07 -5.75
C ILE A 74 18.42 7.49 -7.17
N GLU A 75 19.58 7.07 -7.69
CA GLU A 75 19.65 6.42 -8.98
C GLU A 75 18.76 5.17 -9.00
N GLU A 76 17.92 5.07 -10.02
CA GLU A 76 16.98 3.96 -10.16
C GLU A 76 17.67 2.59 -10.14
N GLN A 77 18.85 2.50 -10.73
CA GLN A 77 19.67 1.29 -10.70
C GLN A 77 20.09 0.89 -9.27
N PHE A 78 20.41 1.87 -8.43
CA PHE A 78 20.77 1.63 -7.04
C PHE A 78 19.56 1.10 -6.27
N LEU A 79 18.40 1.74 -6.42
CA LEU A 79 17.17 1.36 -5.72
C LEU A 79 16.68 -0.03 -6.15
N LYS A 80 16.78 -0.39 -7.43
CA LYS A 80 16.37 -1.71 -7.95
C LYS A 80 17.34 -2.83 -7.62
N SER A 81 18.64 -2.55 -7.54
CA SER A 81 19.67 -3.58 -7.32
C SER A 81 19.75 -4.04 -5.86
N ASN A 82 19.12 -3.33 -4.93
CA ASN A 82 19.24 -3.59 -3.51
C ASN A 82 17.89 -3.98 -2.89
N LYS A 83 17.81 -5.20 -2.33
CA LYS A 83 16.59 -5.66 -1.63
C LYS A 83 16.29 -4.87 -0.36
N ARG A 84 17.33 -4.43 0.35
CA ARG A 84 17.21 -3.64 1.57
C ARG A 84 18.40 -2.70 1.70
N VAL A 85 18.13 -1.46 2.06
CA VAL A 85 19.11 -0.40 2.26
C VAL A 85 18.81 0.25 3.61
N VAL A 86 19.83 0.39 4.45
CA VAL A 86 19.74 1.17 5.70
C VAL A 86 20.58 2.42 5.54
N ILE A 87 19.94 3.58 5.65
CA ILE A 87 20.59 4.89 5.62
C ILE A 87 20.88 5.30 7.06
N ILE A 88 22.16 5.44 7.39
CA ILE A 88 22.64 5.81 8.72
C ILE A 88 23.19 7.24 8.67
N GLY A 89 22.87 8.01 9.69
CA GLY A 89 23.36 9.38 9.85
C GLY A 89 22.90 9.94 11.18
N GLU A 90 23.58 10.99 11.64
CA GLU A 90 23.25 11.66 12.89
C GLU A 90 21.88 12.34 12.84
N GLU A 91 21.38 12.78 14.00
CA GLU A 91 20.19 13.63 14.06
C GLU A 91 20.43 14.93 13.27
N GLY A 92 19.41 15.38 12.54
CA GLY A 92 19.53 16.58 11.68
C GLY A 92 20.28 16.36 10.35
N PHE A 93 20.83 15.16 10.09
CA PHE A 93 21.58 14.85 8.86
C PHE A 93 20.74 14.80 7.57
N GLY A 94 19.43 15.07 7.64
CA GLY A 94 18.58 15.13 6.45
C GLY A 94 18.06 13.78 5.92
N LYS A 95 18.13 12.69 6.70
CA LYS A 95 17.63 11.35 6.28
C LYS A 95 16.17 11.38 5.81
N THR A 96 15.27 11.96 6.62
CA THR A 96 13.86 12.16 6.25
C THR A 96 13.73 13.00 4.98
N TYR A 97 14.57 14.01 4.83
CA TYR A 97 14.57 14.89 3.67
C TYR A 97 14.96 14.15 2.39
N LEU A 98 15.97 13.26 2.45
CA LEU A 98 16.34 12.38 1.35
C LEU A 98 15.19 11.46 0.94
N LEU A 99 14.51 10.82 1.90
CA LEU A 99 13.36 9.95 1.59
C LEU A 99 12.20 10.73 0.95
N GLN A 100 11.93 11.94 1.44
CA GLN A 100 10.93 12.82 0.83
C GLN A 100 11.34 13.27 -0.57
N TYR A 101 12.63 13.46 -0.82
CA TYR A 101 13.14 13.82 -2.14
C TYR A 101 12.95 12.66 -3.14
N VAL A 102 13.32 11.43 -2.76
CA VAL A 102 13.02 10.21 -3.54
C VAL A 102 11.52 10.15 -3.88
N LEU A 103 10.67 10.39 -2.88
CA LEU A 103 9.21 10.38 -3.05
C LEU A 103 8.75 11.44 -4.06
N GLN A 104 9.30 12.65 -4.01
CA GLN A 104 8.98 13.71 -4.96
C GLN A 104 9.42 13.38 -6.39
N GLN A 105 10.63 12.82 -6.55
CA GLN A 105 11.13 12.38 -7.86
C GLN A 105 10.23 11.28 -8.46
N TRP A 106 9.74 10.34 -7.63
CA TRP A 106 8.79 9.32 -8.08
C TRP A 106 7.42 9.89 -8.44
N VAL A 107 6.88 10.78 -7.61
CA VAL A 107 5.59 11.46 -7.87
C VAL A 107 5.61 12.21 -9.20
N THR A 108 6.72 12.86 -9.52
CA THR A 108 6.92 13.62 -10.77
C THR A 108 7.27 12.73 -11.97
N GLY A 109 7.47 11.42 -11.77
CA GLY A 109 7.79 10.45 -12.81
C GLY A 109 9.24 10.51 -13.30
N ILE A 110 10.15 11.08 -12.51
CA ILE A 110 11.58 11.18 -12.84
C ILE A 110 12.28 9.84 -12.59
N ILE A 111 11.93 9.13 -11.52
CA ILE A 111 12.50 7.82 -11.15
C ILE A 111 11.40 6.78 -10.92
N LEU A 112 11.75 5.50 -11.03
CA LEU A 112 10.92 4.36 -10.59
C LEU A 112 9.52 4.34 -11.23
N ASN A 113 9.42 4.65 -12.52
CA ASN A 113 8.14 4.72 -13.25
C ASN A 113 7.43 3.36 -13.36
N ASP A 114 8.18 2.27 -13.26
CA ASP A 114 7.72 0.89 -13.29
C ASP A 114 7.54 0.27 -11.88
N ALA A 115 7.63 1.07 -10.80
CA ALA A 115 7.40 0.59 -9.43
C ALA A 115 6.36 1.45 -8.66
N ILE A 116 5.71 0.82 -7.69
CA ILE A 116 4.88 1.49 -6.68
C ILE A 116 5.79 1.92 -5.53
N LEU A 117 5.73 3.19 -5.13
CA LEU A 117 6.45 3.67 -3.96
C LEU A 117 5.50 3.84 -2.77
N ILE A 118 5.84 3.24 -1.64
CA ILE A 118 5.12 3.36 -0.38
C ILE A 118 6.04 4.05 0.63
N TYR A 119 5.63 5.22 1.11
CA TYR A 119 6.34 5.95 2.17
C TYR A 119 5.56 5.89 3.49
N ILE A 120 6.25 5.53 4.57
CA ILE A 120 5.68 5.36 5.91
C ILE A 120 6.58 6.06 6.94
N LYS A 121 5.98 6.98 7.71
CA LYS A 121 6.58 7.49 8.94
C LYS A 121 6.24 6.54 10.08
N LEU A 122 7.26 6.03 10.76
CA LEU A 122 7.11 5.08 11.86
C LEU A 122 6.83 5.74 13.20
N ASP A 123 6.85 7.07 13.26
CA ASP A 123 6.51 7.82 14.46
C ASP A 123 5.07 7.53 14.90
N GLY A 124 4.91 6.95 16.10
CA GLY A 124 3.62 6.52 16.64
C GLY A 124 3.08 5.18 16.11
N LEU A 125 3.82 4.45 15.27
CA LEU A 125 3.43 3.10 14.83
C LEU A 125 4.01 1.99 15.70
N SER A 126 3.25 0.91 15.87
CA SER A 126 3.72 -0.29 16.55
C SER A 126 4.47 -1.23 15.59
N ARG A 127 5.37 -2.07 16.11
CA ARG A 127 6.07 -3.09 15.30
C ARG A 127 5.13 -4.10 14.63
N ASN A 128 3.98 -4.34 15.25
CA ASN A 128 2.95 -5.26 14.76
C ASN A 128 1.95 -4.60 13.80
N SER A 129 2.06 -3.28 13.57
CA SER A 129 1.17 -2.58 12.65
C SER A 129 1.32 -3.15 11.23
N CYS A 130 0.19 -3.43 10.59
CA CYS A 130 0.14 -3.86 9.20
C CYS A 130 0.36 -2.65 8.29
N ILE A 131 1.37 -2.74 7.43
CA ILE A 131 1.77 -1.63 6.57
C ILE A 131 0.65 -1.25 5.59
N LEU A 132 0.00 -2.23 4.99
CA LEU A 132 -1.05 -1.99 4.01
C LEU A 132 -2.27 -1.31 4.64
N GLU A 133 -2.59 -1.66 5.89
CA GLU A 133 -3.65 -1.00 6.66
C GLU A 133 -3.35 0.47 6.90
N GLU A 134 -2.13 0.78 7.34
CA GLU A 134 -1.73 2.17 7.59
C GLU A 134 -1.74 3.01 6.29
N VAL A 135 -1.34 2.43 5.15
CA VAL A 135 -1.41 3.10 3.84
C VAL A 135 -2.86 3.35 3.40
N VAL A 136 -3.73 2.35 3.51
CA VAL A 136 -5.15 2.52 3.17
C VAL A 136 -5.78 3.59 4.07
N LYS A 137 -5.48 3.57 5.36
CA LYS A 137 -5.96 4.57 6.33
C LYS A 137 -5.43 5.97 6.02
N SER A 138 -4.15 6.12 5.68
CA SER A 138 -3.53 7.43 5.41
C SER A 138 -4.06 8.09 4.13
N THR A 139 -4.47 7.29 3.14
CA THR A 139 -5.01 7.77 1.86
C THR A 139 -6.44 8.29 1.94
N LYS A 140 -7.07 8.32 3.13
CA LYS A 140 -8.40 8.91 3.39
C LYS A 140 -9.49 8.39 2.44
N GLY A 141 -9.47 7.09 2.12
CA GLY A 141 -10.47 6.42 1.29
C GLY A 141 -10.21 6.48 -0.22
N LYS A 142 -9.09 7.09 -0.68
CA LYS A 142 -8.71 7.03 -2.09
C LYS A 142 -8.32 5.61 -2.53
N ILE A 143 -7.74 4.83 -1.63
CA ILE A 143 -7.57 3.39 -1.80
C ILE A 143 -8.70 2.69 -1.06
N GLN A 144 -9.54 1.97 -1.79
CA GLN A 144 -10.80 1.44 -1.27
C GLN A 144 -10.62 0.29 -0.26
N SER A 145 -9.54 -0.49 -0.37
CA SER A 145 -9.30 -1.61 0.53
C SER A 145 -7.84 -2.07 0.55
N ILE A 146 -7.49 -2.89 1.54
CA ILE A 146 -6.19 -3.59 1.59
C ILE A 146 -6.04 -4.53 0.38
N LYS A 147 -7.14 -5.18 -0.04
CA LYS A 147 -7.13 -6.10 -1.19
C LYS A 147 -6.78 -5.36 -2.47
N ALA A 148 -7.34 -4.17 -2.68
CA ALA A 148 -7.03 -3.28 -3.80
C ALA A 148 -5.53 -2.98 -3.89
N LEU A 149 -4.94 -2.54 -2.77
CA LEU A 149 -3.51 -2.27 -2.68
C LEU A 149 -2.67 -3.55 -2.87
N SER A 150 -3.06 -4.65 -2.25
CA SER A 150 -2.36 -5.93 -2.35
C SER A 150 -2.35 -6.48 -3.78
N SER A 151 -3.45 -6.35 -4.52
CA SER A 151 -3.51 -6.74 -5.94
C SER A 151 -2.54 -5.90 -6.77
N ALA A 152 -2.53 -4.59 -6.58
CA ALA A 152 -1.59 -3.71 -7.28
C ALA A 152 -0.12 -4.08 -7.00
N LEU A 153 0.21 -4.44 -5.76
CA LEU A 153 1.56 -4.89 -5.37
C LEU A 153 1.92 -6.29 -5.88
N GLN A 154 0.95 -7.08 -6.37
CA GLN A 154 1.22 -8.36 -7.05
C GLN A 154 1.50 -8.16 -8.54
N GLU A 155 1.01 -7.08 -9.12
CA GLU A 155 1.14 -6.77 -10.55
C GLU A 155 2.36 -5.89 -10.85
N LYS A 156 2.83 -5.11 -9.87
CA LYS A 156 3.91 -4.14 -10.03
C LYS A 156 4.92 -4.23 -8.88
N ASP A 157 6.20 -4.06 -9.21
CA ASP A 157 7.28 -3.99 -8.21
C ASP A 157 7.03 -2.86 -7.22
N ALA A 158 7.55 -3.00 -6.00
CA ALA A 158 7.31 -2.04 -4.93
C ALA A 158 8.58 -1.68 -4.17
N LEU A 159 8.72 -0.38 -3.88
CA LEU A 159 9.73 0.16 -2.99
C LEU A 159 9.06 0.73 -1.75
N VAL A 160 9.46 0.25 -0.57
CA VAL A 160 8.94 0.74 0.73
C VAL A 160 10.00 1.58 1.43
N LEU A 161 9.69 2.85 1.67
CA LEU A 161 10.51 3.79 2.42
C LEU A 161 10.01 3.87 3.87
N LEU A 162 10.83 3.41 4.81
CA LEU A 162 10.54 3.44 6.24
C LEU A 162 11.33 4.56 6.91
N ASP A 163 10.63 5.58 7.39
CA ASP A 163 11.23 6.75 8.03
C ASP A 163 11.07 6.71 9.55
N GLY A 164 12.14 7.04 10.28
CA GLY A 164 12.13 7.03 11.74
C GLY A 164 12.22 5.64 12.38
N VAL A 165 12.94 4.69 11.78
CA VAL A 165 13.11 3.32 12.31
C VAL A 165 13.62 3.31 13.76
N GLN A 166 14.47 4.28 14.13
CA GLN A 166 14.98 4.43 15.50
C GLN A 166 13.90 4.78 16.54
N ASN A 167 12.76 5.32 16.10
CA ASN A 167 11.65 5.71 16.96
C ASN A 167 10.71 4.54 17.27
N LEU A 168 10.90 3.38 16.63
CA LEU A 168 10.18 2.16 16.97
C LEU A 168 10.64 1.67 18.35
N ALA A 169 9.89 2.05 19.38
CA ALA A 169 10.11 1.59 20.73
C ALA A 169 10.29 0.06 20.77
N LEU A 170 11.26 -0.40 21.56
CA LEU A 170 11.39 -1.81 21.94
C LEU A 170 10.27 -2.14 22.92
N GLU A 171 9.03 -2.22 22.43
CA GLU A 171 7.97 -2.85 23.21
C GLU A 171 8.22 -4.36 23.22
N ASN A 172 8.96 -4.81 24.22
CA ASN A 172 9.18 -6.22 24.55
C ASN A 172 7.90 -6.82 25.14
N ASN A 173 6.81 -6.85 24.38
CA ASN A 173 5.62 -7.56 24.82
C ASN A 173 5.18 -8.54 23.74
N PRO A 174 5.44 -9.85 23.90
CA PRO A 174 4.86 -10.86 23.02
C PRO A 174 3.39 -10.99 23.39
N GLN A 175 2.56 -10.05 22.97
CA GLN A 175 1.13 -10.30 22.90
C GLN A 175 0.90 -11.19 21.69
N THR A 176 0.81 -12.49 21.99
CA THR A 176 0.27 -13.51 21.09
C THR A 176 -1.17 -13.15 20.76
N SER A 177 -1.38 -12.39 19.69
CA SER A 177 -2.69 -12.36 19.03
C SER A 177 -2.84 -13.66 18.26
N ASN A 178 -3.63 -14.57 18.83
CA ASN A 178 -4.21 -15.69 18.09
C ASN A 178 -5.16 -15.12 17.03
N MET A 179 -4.63 -14.81 15.85
CA MET A 179 -5.42 -14.77 14.62
C MET A 179 -4.74 -15.66 13.59
N GLN A 180 -5.35 -16.82 13.36
CA GLN A 180 -5.22 -17.53 12.10
C GLN A 180 -5.66 -16.57 10.99
N ASN A 181 -4.71 -16.02 10.23
CA ASN A 181 -4.80 -15.72 8.81
C ASN A 181 -3.44 -15.21 8.32
N SER A 182 -3.00 -15.74 7.19
CA SER A 182 -1.82 -15.38 6.37
C SER A 182 -1.06 -14.13 6.82
N ASN A 183 0.21 -14.30 7.24
CA ASN A 183 1.16 -13.25 7.64
C ASN A 183 0.86 -11.87 7.05
N PRO A 184 0.29 -10.92 7.81
CA PRO A 184 0.20 -9.54 7.35
C PRO A 184 1.62 -8.97 7.21
N LEU A 185 1.83 -8.13 6.19
CA LEU A 185 3.08 -7.40 5.98
C LEU A 185 3.25 -6.37 7.12
N THR A 186 3.81 -6.79 8.25
CA THR A 186 4.01 -5.94 9.43
C THR A 186 5.30 -5.15 9.33
N VAL A 187 5.39 -4.06 10.10
CA VAL A 187 6.64 -3.28 10.25
C VAL A 187 7.80 -4.18 10.67
N GLU A 188 7.60 -5.07 11.65
CA GLU A 188 8.65 -6.00 12.09
C GLU A 188 9.11 -6.95 10.98
N SER A 189 8.18 -7.44 10.14
CA SER A 189 8.53 -8.34 9.03
C SER A 189 9.45 -7.66 8.01
N LEU A 190 9.30 -6.35 7.78
CA LEU A 190 10.17 -5.59 6.87
C LEU A 190 11.56 -5.30 7.44
N LEU A 191 11.72 -5.35 8.76
CA LEU A 191 12.99 -5.07 9.44
C LEU A 191 13.87 -6.31 9.63
N LYS A 192 13.32 -7.53 9.50
CA LYS A 192 14.03 -8.82 9.62
C LYS A 192 14.72 -9.20 8.32
#